data_AF-A0AAE4AVC5-F1
#
_entry.id   AF-A0AAE4AVC5-F1
#
_cell.length_a   1.000
_cell.length_b   1.000
_cell.length_c   1.000
_cell.angle_alpha   90.00
_cell.angle_beta   90.00
_cell.angle_gamma   90.00
#
_symmetry.space_group_name_H-M   'P 1'
#
loop_
_entity.id
_entity.type
_entity.pdbx_description
1 polymer ?
#
loop_
_entity_poly.entity_id
_entity_poly.type
_entity_poly.pdbx_seq_one_letter_code
_entity_poly.pdbx_strand_id
1 'polypeptide(L)'
;MDLDDIAGRLGVPAEEIARVDRLAGGRPSAPLPDRADAPALLDRLAVRPDDAEEIMAGWPDPGSELWTPELRWLLDRSIALVRADLGGYEWLTPGPELPRDRGPAWRHLYVYAYLALTGVVLDYHRAHGVPEAVSWATLADLGRNLAVDRRMNREGWPVMQAWLTLHVRGGLYELGRLQHHRGDGTIGLHIPDAGPLTPEAISASLDEGRAFFPRHFPDETYTAFSCGSWLLDPQLREYLPADSNIIRFQDRFTLDAYEEPEGVDADLEVRRFVFRTLTTPLDRLPRDTVLQRAIVDHLRSGRHWQWRRGTFPI
;
A
#
# COMPACT_ATOMS: atom_id res chain seq x y z
N MET A 1 23.77 17.29 -11.19
CA MET A 1 24.30 15.94 -11.43
C MET A 1 23.73 15.46 -12.74
N ASP A 2 24.50 14.71 -13.51
CA ASP A 2 24.00 14.07 -14.73
C ASP A 2 23.05 12.93 -14.35
N LEU A 3 21.88 12.83 -14.99
CA LEU A 3 20.84 11.87 -14.62
C LEU A 3 21.26 10.43 -14.97
N ASP A 4 22.02 10.25 -16.05
CA ASP A 4 22.54 8.93 -16.45
C ASP A 4 23.62 8.44 -15.47
N ASP A 5 24.49 9.33 -14.99
CA ASP A 5 25.46 9.01 -13.92
C ASP A 5 24.75 8.65 -12.60
N ILE A 6 23.69 9.38 -12.22
CA ILE A 6 22.86 9.03 -11.06
C ILE A 6 22.28 7.63 -11.23
N ALA A 7 21.66 7.34 -12.37
CA ALA A 7 21.06 6.03 -12.65
C ALA A 7 22.10 4.90 -12.58
N GLY A 8 23.26 5.10 -13.20
CA GLY A 8 24.37 4.14 -13.19
C GLY A 8 24.91 3.85 -11.79
N ARG A 9 25.05 4.88 -10.95
CA ARG A 9 25.50 4.74 -9.55
C ARG A 9 24.46 4.10 -8.66
N LEU A 10 23.18 4.37 -8.92
CA LEU A 10 22.07 3.73 -8.22
C LEU A 10 21.80 2.31 -8.71
N GLY A 11 22.31 1.93 -9.88
CA GLY A 11 22.06 0.62 -10.48
C GLY A 11 20.60 0.44 -10.90
N VAL A 12 19.96 1.51 -11.37
CA VAL A 12 18.54 1.54 -11.76
C VAL A 12 18.39 2.08 -13.19
N PRO A 13 17.24 1.86 -13.85
CA PRO A 13 17.02 2.34 -15.21
C PRO A 13 17.03 3.88 -15.30
N ALA A 14 17.68 4.43 -16.33
CA ALA A 14 17.83 5.88 -16.51
C ALA A 14 16.48 6.58 -16.76
N GLU A 15 15.54 5.89 -17.41
CA GLU A 15 14.18 6.37 -17.64
C GLU A 15 13.42 6.62 -16.34
N GLU A 16 13.66 5.84 -15.29
CA GLU A 16 13.03 6.04 -13.99
C GLU A 16 13.59 7.26 -13.27
N ILE A 17 14.90 7.49 -13.35
CA ILE A 17 15.54 8.70 -12.82
C ILE A 17 15.05 9.95 -13.56
N ALA A 18 14.97 9.90 -14.89
CA ALA A 18 14.42 10.98 -15.70
C ALA A 18 12.93 11.22 -15.45
N ARG A 19 12.15 10.17 -15.15
CA ARG A 19 10.74 10.28 -14.75
C ARG A 19 10.61 11.00 -13.41
N VAL A 20 11.40 10.58 -12.41
CA VAL A 20 11.38 11.18 -11.07
C VAL A 20 11.76 12.66 -11.12
N ASP A 21 12.86 13.01 -11.80
CA ASP A 21 13.30 14.41 -11.93
C ASP A 21 12.25 15.29 -12.63
N ARG A 22 11.65 14.79 -13.71
CA ARG A 22 10.62 15.50 -14.48
C ARG A 22 9.35 15.74 -13.66
N LEU A 23 8.87 14.73 -12.95
CA LEU A 23 7.64 14.82 -12.16
C LEU A 23 7.84 15.65 -10.89
N ALA A 24 9.01 15.55 -10.24
CA ALA A 24 9.39 16.47 -9.17
C ALA A 24 9.47 17.91 -9.70
N GLY A 25 10.16 18.12 -10.83
CA GLY A 25 10.40 19.43 -11.42
C GLY A 25 11.09 20.38 -10.43
N GLY A 26 10.72 21.66 -10.47
CA GLY A 26 11.21 22.67 -9.52
C GLY A 26 10.45 22.71 -8.18
N ARG A 27 9.66 21.69 -7.85
CA ARG A 27 8.79 21.69 -6.67
C ARG A 27 9.58 21.41 -5.39
N PRO A 28 9.15 21.97 -4.24
CA PRO A 28 9.86 21.79 -3.00
C PRO A 28 9.67 20.37 -2.45
N SER A 29 10.75 19.81 -1.93
CA SER A 29 10.73 18.64 -1.03
C SER A 29 10.15 19.00 0.35
N ALA A 30 10.15 18.07 1.29
CA ALA A 30 9.79 18.27 2.69
C ALA A 30 10.91 17.75 3.60
N PRO A 31 11.19 18.42 4.73
CA PRO A 31 12.20 17.94 5.66
C PRO A 31 11.74 16.64 6.32
N LEU A 32 12.70 15.81 6.69
CA LEU A 32 12.43 14.68 7.58
C LEU A 32 12.09 15.18 8.98
N PRO A 33 11.34 14.40 9.76
CA PRO A 33 11.18 14.67 11.18
C PRO A 33 12.55 14.66 11.87
N ASP A 34 12.65 15.35 13.00
CA ASP A 34 13.85 15.30 13.82
C ASP A 34 14.11 13.86 14.27
N ARG A 35 15.38 13.43 14.20
CA ARG A 35 15.78 12.05 14.55
C ARG A 35 15.35 11.67 15.98
N ALA A 36 15.34 12.64 16.89
CA ALA A 36 14.94 12.44 18.27
C ALA A 36 13.44 12.07 18.41
N ASP A 37 12.60 12.57 17.50
CA ASP A 37 11.14 12.32 17.51
C ASP A 37 10.77 11.08 16.69
N ALA A 38 11.67 10.61 15.83
CA ALA A 38 11.44 9.49 14.92
C ALA A 38 10.96 8.20 15.63
N PRO A 39 11.49 7.77 16.79
CA PRO A 39 10.99 6.57 17.46
C PRO A 39 9.51 6.65 17.84
N ALA A 40 9.06 7.80 18.36
CA ALA A 40 7.66 8.00 18.73
C ALA A 40 6.75 8.06 17.50
N LEU A 41 7.23 8.66 16.40
CA LEU A 41 6.51 8.66 15.14
C LEU A 41 6.38 7.25 14.55
N LEU A 42 7.47 6.46 14.55
CA LEU A 42 7.47 5.09 14.04
C LEU A 42 6.51 4.18 14.84
N ASP A 43 6.48 4.31 16.17
CA ASP A 43 5.51 3.63 17.02
C ASP A 43 4.07 4.00 16.67
N ARG A 44 3.80 5.30 16.47
CA ARG A 44 2.47 5.80 16.06
C ARG A 44 2.06 5.31 14.66
N LEU A 45 3.02 5.03 13.79
CA LEU A 45 2.82 4.42 12.47
C LEU A 45 2.78 2.87 12.53
N ALA A 46 2.68 2.29 13.73
CA ALA A 46 2.63 0.86 14.01
C ALA A 46 3.83 0.07 13.43
N VAL A 47 4.99 0.73 13.27
CA VAL A 47 6.22 0.08 12.82
C VAL A 47 6.74 -0.83 13.93
N ARG A 48 7.08 -2.07 13.61
CA ARG A 48 7.57 -3.04 14.62
C ARG A 48 8.95 -2.63 15.13
N PRO A 49 9.32 -3.02 16.36
CA PRO A 49 10.62 -2.67 16.94
C PRO A 49 11.83 -3.02 16.05
N ASP A 50 11.86 -4.21 15.47
CA ASP A 50 12.96 -4.65 14.59
C ASP A 50 13.08 -3.78 13.33
N ASP A 51 11.93 -3.42 12.72
CA ASP A 51 11.88 -2.52 11.56
C ASP A 51 12.32 -1.11 11.96
N ALA A 52 11.85 -0.62 13.10
CA ALA A 52 12.22 0.68 13.63
C ALA A 52 13.73 0.77 13.92
N GLU A 53 14.33 -0.28 14.49
CA GLU A 53 15.77 -0.34 14.74
C GLU A 53 16.57 -0.23 13.42
N GLU A 54 16.17 -0.97 12.38
CA GLU A 54 16.82 -0.89 11.06
C GLU A 54 16.67 0.49 10.41
N ILE A 55 15.49 1.12 10.52
CA ILE A 55 15.25 2.49 10.05
C ILE A 55 16.11 3.49 10.82
N MET A 56 16.22 3.35 12.15
CA MET A 56 17.03 4.25 12.96
C MET A 56 18.54 4.07 12.72
N ALA A 57 18.98 2.86 12.38
CA ALA A 57 20.35 2.56 11.98
C ALA A 57 20.68 3.12 10.59
N GLY A 58 19.70 3.17 9.69
CA GLY A 58 19.84 3.71 8.33
C GLY A 58 19.57 5.22 8.20
N TRP A 59 19.38 5.94 9.30
CA TRP A 59 18.89 7.33 9.29
C TRP A 59 19.76 8.27 8.44
N PRO A 60 19.18 9.19 7.65
CA PRO A 60 19.89 10.12 6.74
C PRO A 60 20.61 11.28 7.43
N ASP A 61 21.36 11.02 8.50
CA ASP A 61 22.12 12.04 9.21
C ASP A 61 23.07 12.82 8.29
N PRO A 62 23.29 14.12 8.53
CA PRO A 62 24.35 14.86 7.88
C PRO A 62 25.71 14.17 8.05
N GLY A 63 26.38 13.85 6.94
CA GLY A 63 27.69 13.19 6.95
C GLY A 63 27.67 11.66 7.06
N SER A 64 26.50 11.01 7.15
CA SER A 64 26.41 9.55 7.12
C SER A 64 26.96 8.98 5.81
N GLU A 65 27.90 8.03 5.91
CA GLU A 65 28.48 7.29 4.78
C GLU A 65 27.47 6.36 4.08
N LEU A 66 26.38 5.99 4.76
CA LEU A 66 25.29 5.18 4.17
C LEU A 66 24.53 5.93 3.06
N TRP A 67 24.68 7.25 2.97
CA TRP A 67 23.87 8.13 2.11
C TRP A 67 24.73 8.85 1.10
N THR A 68 24.93 8.21 -0.06
CA THR A 68 25.63 8.81 -1.20
C THR A 68 24.90 10.05 -1.73
N PRO A 69 25.58 10.95 -2.46
CA PRO A 69 24.95 12.11 -3.08
C PRO A 69 23.73 11.75 -3.95
N GLU A 70 23.80 10.65 -4.68
CA GLU A 70 22.76 10.17 -5.59
C GLU A 70 21.56 9.62 -4.82
N LEU A 71 21.79 8.89 -3.72
CA LEU A 71 20.71 8.39 -2.86
C LEU A 71 19.98 9.55 -2.16
N ARG A 72 20.72 10.57 -1.70
CA ARG A 72 20.13 11.80 -1.13
C ARG A 72 19.34 12.58 -2.17
N TRP A 73 19.86 12.68 -3.39
CA TRP A 73 19.14 13.30 -4.50
C TRP A 73 17.84 12.55 -4.80
N LEU A 74 17.88 11.22 -4.86
CA LEU A 74 16.70 10.42 -5.12
C LEU A 74 15.65 10.62 -4.02
N LEU A 75 16.05 10.55 -2.74
CA LEU A 75 15.15 10.80 -1.62
C LEU A 75 14.47 12.17 -1.74
N ASP A 76 15.25 13.22 -1.98
CA ASP A 76 14.73 14.59 -2.11
C ASP A 76 13.74 14.72 -3.27
N ARG A 77 14.08 14.19 -4.45
CA ARG A 77 13.21 14.24 -5.62
C ARG A 77 11.97 13.38 -5.47
N SER A 78 12.07 12.21 -4.85
CA SER A 78 10.91 11.35 -4.54
C SER A 78 9.94 12.04 -3.58
N ILE A 79 10.44 12.71 -2.54
CA ILE A 79 9.58 13.51 -1.64
C ILE A 79 8.90 14.64 -2.40
N ALA A 80 9.66 15.41 -3.19
CA ALA A 80 9.11 16.52 -3.98
C ALA A 80 8.05 16.06 -4.98
N LEU A 81 8.29 14.94 -5.67
CA LEU A 81 7.37 14.30 -6.61
C LEU A 81 6.06 13.90 -5.94
N VAL A 82 6.12 13.20 -4.80
CA VAL A 82 4.89 12.73 -4.13
C VAL A 82 4.14 13.91 -3.52
N ARG A 83 4.86 14.89 -2.95
CA ARG A 83 4.27 16.12 -2.42
C ARG A 83 3.58 16.96 -3.49
N ALA A 84 4.11 16.97 -4.71
CA ALA A 84 3.54 17.68 -5.85
C ALA A 84 2.11 17.27 -6.16
N ASP A 85 1.78 16.02 -5.84
CA ASP A 85 0.50 15.38 -6.11
C ASP A 85 -0.33 15.20 -4.83
N LEU A 86 -0.16 16.10 -3.85
CA LEU A 86 -0.99 16.12 -2.65
C LEU A 86 -2.46 16.31 -3.03
N GLY A 87 -3.33 15.42 -2.54
CA GLY A 87 -4.74 15.32 -2.94
C GLY A 87 -4.98 14.43 -4.17
N GLY A 88 -3.92 13.95 -4.84
CA GLY A 88 -4.02 12.95 -5.89
C GLY A 88 -4.35 11.56 -5.34
N TYR A 89 -5.09 10.79 -6.13
CA TYR A 89 -5.57 9.45 -5.76
C TYR A 89 -5.17 8.37 -6.77
N GLU A 90 -4.51 8.72 -7.87
CA GLU A 90 -3.95 7.70 -8.76
C GLU A 90 -2.73 7.03 -8.14
N TRP A 91 -2.49 5.75 -8.48
CA TRP A 91 -1.30 5.05 -8.04
C TRP A 91 -0.04 5.74 -8.57
N LEU A 92 0.87 6.12 -7.67
CA LEU A 92 2.05 6.91 -8.02
C LEU A 92 3.30 6.24 -7.49
N THR A 93 4.16 5.79 -8.39
CA THR A 93 5.45 5.21 -8.03
C THR A 93 6.44 6.33 -7.65
N PRO A 94 6.92 6.37 -6.38
CA PRO A 94 7.75 7.47 -5.88
C PRO A 94 9.17 7.48 -6.46
N GLY A 95 9.62 6.36 -7.02
CA GLY A 95 10.91 6.21 -7.69
C GLY A 95 11.18 4.75 -8.11
N PRO A 96 12.38 4.43 -8.61
CA PRO A 96 12.73 3.10 -9.06
C PRO A 96 12.78 2.08 -7.92
N GLU A 97 12.65 0.80 -8.25
CA GLU A 97 13.01 -0.28 -7.32
C GLU A 97 14.53 -0.26 -7.09
N LEU A 98 14.93 -0.25 -5.81
CA LEU A 98 16.33 -0.19 -5.41
C LEU A 98 16.89 -1.58 -5.10
N PRO A 99 18.19 -1.84 -5.35
CA PRO A 99 18.81 -3.11 -5.00
C PRO A 99 18.77 -3.38 -3.48
N ARG A 100 18.25 -4.55 -3.09
CA ARG A 100 18.00 -4.87 -1.68
C ARG A 100 19.25 -5.12 -0.84
N ASP A 101 20.35 -5.48 -1.49
CA ASP A 101 21.62 -5.89 -0.88
C ASP A 101 22.53 -4.71 -0.48
N ARG A 102 22.09 -3.47 -0.71
CA ARG A 102 22.88 -2.24 -0.46
C ARG A 102 22.73 -1.65 0.95
N GLY A 103 21.98 -2.32 1.82
CA GLY A 103 21.87 -2.00 3.24
C GLY A 103 20.70 -1.08 3.62
N PRO A 104 20.58 -0.71 4.92
CA PRO A 104 19.36 -0.13 5.47
C PRO A 104 18.92 1.22 4.88
N ALA A 105 19.85 2.08 4.45
CA ALA A 105 19.52 3.36 3.83
C ALA A 105 18.79 3.18 2.48
N TRP A 106 19.26 2.23 1.68
CA TRP A 106 18.64 1.89 0.39
C TRP A 106 17.30 1.18 0.60
N ARG A 107 17.27 0.23 1.55
CA ARG A 107 16.08 -0.54 1.91
C ARG A 107 14.89 0.34 2.31
N HIS A 108 15.18 1.38 3.09
CA HIS A 108 14.14 2.21 3.68
C HIS A 108 14.01 3.58 3.02
N LEU A 109 14.58 3.83 1.84
CA LEU A 109 14.54 5.15 1.17
C LEU A 109 13.11 5.72 1.14
N TYR A 110 12.14 4.91 0.71
CA TYR A 110 10.74 5.34 0.61
C TYR A 110 10.01 5.39 1.95
N VAL A 111 10.54 4.75 3.00
CA VAL A 111 10.08 4.97 4.38
C VAL A 111 10.45 6.37 4.83
N TYR A 112 11.69 6.83 4.59
CA TYR A 112 12.07 8.21 4.90
C TYR A 112 11.22 9.21 4.10
N ALA A 113 10.96 8.93 2.81
CA ALA A 113 10.07 9.77 2.02
C ALA A 113 8.66 9.85 2.62
N TYR A 114 8.13 8.71 3.09
CA TYR A 114 6.84 8.66 3.81
C TYR A 114 6.88 9.50 5.10
N LEU A 115 7.92 9.34 5.93
CA LEU A 115 8.09 10.09 7.18
C LEU A 115 8.13 11.61 6.94
N ALA A 116 8.87 12.07 5.91
CA ALA A 116 8.93 13.49 5.53
C ALA A 116 7.56 14.07 5.15
N LEU A 117 6.65 13.23 4.64
CA LEU A 117 5.33 13.65 4.18
C LEU A 117 4.22 13.50 5.24
N THR A 118 4.51 12.89 6.39
CA THR A 118 3.53 12.73 7.48
C THR A 118 2.97 14.06 7.94
N GLY A 119 3.83 15.06 8.22
CA GLY A 119 3.39 16.40 8.60
C GLY A 119 2.55 17.07 7.50
N VAL A 120 2.98 16.94 6.24
CA VAL A 120 2.30 17.52 5.07
C VAL A 120 0.87 16.98 4.95
N VAL A 121 0.70 15.67 5.04
CA VAL A 121 -0.63 15.06 4.89
C VAL A 121 -1.53 15.27 6.11
N LEU A 122 -0.96 15.36 7.31
CA LEU A 122 -1.73 15.70 8.51
C LEU A 122 -2.30 17.12 8.44
N ASP A 123 -1.55 18.06 7.87
CA ASP A 123 -2.04 19.42 7.60
C ASP A 123 -3.15 19.41 6.54
N TYR A 124 -2.97 18.61 5.48
CA TYR A 124 -3.99 18.41 4.45
C TYR A 124 -5.28 17.81 5.03
N HIS A 125 -5.19 16.75 5.83
CA HIS A 125 -6.31 16.13 6.53
C HIS A 125 -7.02 17.13 7.45
N ARG A 126 -6.27 17.93 8.22
CA ARG A 126 -6.84 18.97 9.09
C ARG A 126 -7.60 20.02 8.29
N ALA A 127 -7.08 20.43 7.13
CA ALA A 127 -7.76 21.37 6.24
C ALA A 127 -9.09 20.82 5.69
N HIS A 128 -9.19 19.50 5.51
CA HIS A 128 -10.44 18.80 5.12
C HIS A 128 -11.31 18.42 6.33
N GLY A 129 -10.89 18.80 7.55
CA GLY A 129 -11.60 18.47 8.78
C GLY A 129 -11.59 16.97 9.13
N VAL A 130 -10.70 16.17 8.52
CA VAL A 130 -10.58 14.73 8.78
C VAL A 130 -10.16 14.51 10.24
N PRO A 131 -10.82 13.63 10.99
CA PRO A 131 -10.46 13.35 12.37
C PRO A 131 -9.02 12.84 12.51
N GLU A 132 -8.33 13.28 13.56
CA GLU A 132 -6.95 12.86 13.82
C GLU A 132 -6.82 11.33 13.95
N ALA A 133 -7.79 10.67 14.60
CA ALA A 133 -7.81 9.22 14.74
C ALA A 133 -7.84 8.49 13.37
N VAL A 134 -8.64 8.98 12.41
CA VAL A 134 -8.69 8.44 11.04
C VAL A 134 -7.35 8.66 10.33
N SER A 135 -6.75 9.83 10.50
CA SER A 135 -5.44 10.14 9.91
C SER A 135 -4.37 9.15 10.36
N TRP A 136 -4.26 8.90 11.66
CA TRP A 136 -3.25 7.98 12.18
C TRP A 136 -3.55 6.52 11.92
N ALA A 137 -4.81 6.10 11.95
CA ALA A 137 -5.20 4.75 11.54
C ALA A 137 -4.81 4.48 10.07
N THR A 138 -5.03 5.47 9.20
CA THR A 138 -4.61 5.42 7.81
C THR A 138 -3.09 5.33 7.70
N LEU A 139 -2.34 6.24 8.34
CA LEU A 139 -0.88 6.28 8.21
C LEU A 139 -0.18 5.05 8.82
N ALA A 140 -0.81 4.37 9.77
CA ALA A 140 -0.29 3.14 10.38
C ALA A 140 -0.18 1.95 9.41
N ASP A 141 -0.71 2.05 8.18
CA ASP A 141 -0.51 1.01 7.15
C ASP A 141 0.97 0.83 6.77
N LEU A 142 1.81 1.85 7.01
CA LEU A 142 3.26 1.72 6.83
C LEU A 142 3.81 0.52 7.62
N GLY A 143 3.49 0.43 8.92
CA GLY A 143 3.94 -0.65 9.78
C GLY A 143 3.45 -2.02 9.32
N ARG A 144 2.19 -2.10 8.84
CA ARG A 144 1.64 -3.33 8.27
C ARG A 144 2.37 -3.75 6.98
N ASN A 145 2.71 -2.79 6.12
CA ASN A 145 3.44 -3.06 4.88
C ASN A 145 4.83 -3.63 5.14
N LEU A 146 5.59 -3.02 6.05
CA LEU A 146 6.92 -3.50 6.45
C LEU A 146 6.84 -4.90 7.09
N ALA A 147 5.85 -5.13 7.95
CA ALA A 147 5.65 -6.43 8.59
C ALA A 147 5.31 -7.54 7.58
N VAL A 148 4.61 -7.24 6.49
CA VAL A 148 4.33 -8.21 5.41
C VAL A 148 5.63 -8.63 4.75
N ASP A 149 6.49 -7.69 4.36
CA ASP A 149 7.78 -8.06 3.75
C ASP A 149 8.65 -8.86 4.72
N ARG A 150 8.65 -8.50 6.00
CA ARG A 150 9.46 -9.22 7.01
C ARG A 150 9.02 -10.67 7.15
N ARG A 151 7.73 -10.94 7.04
CA ARG A 151 7.22 -12.33 7.04
C ARG A 151 7.62 -13.08 5.77
N MET A 152 7.65 -12.41 4.62
CA MET A 152 7.93 -13.05 3.31
C MET A 152 9.43 -13.24 3.04
N ASN A 153 10.23 -12.24 3.38
CA ASN A 153 11.63 -12.09 2.96
C ASN A 153 12.61 -11.92 4.14
N ARG A 154 12.11 -11.90 5.38
CA ARG A 154 12.89 -11.68 6.62
C ARG A 154 13.49 -10.28 6.80
N GLU A 155 13.03 -9.31 5.99
CA GLU A 155 13.45 -7.90 6.04
C GLU A 155 12.23 -6.97 6.01
N GLY A 156 12.33 -5.75 6.55
CA GLY A 156 11.29 -4.73 6.38
C GLY A 156 11.51 -3.91 5.11
N TRP A 157 10.77 -4.19 4.04
CA TRP A 157 10.83 -3.40 2.80
C TRP A 157 9.45 -2.81 2.46
N PRO A 158 9.37 -1.57 1.97
CA PRO A 158 8.11 -0.99 1.48
C PRO A 158 7.75 -1.58 0.11
N VAL A 159 7.31 -2.85 0.07
CA VAL A 159 7.06 -3.63 -1.17
C VAL A 159 6.03 -2.98 -2.07
N MET A 160 5.08 -2.25 -1.48
CA MET A 160 4.05 -1.52 -2.21
C MET A 160 4.29 -0.01 -2.12
N GLN A 161 5.47 0.44 -2.55
CA GLN A 161 5.84 1.87 -2.51
C GLN A 161 4.80 2.79 -3.17
N ALA A 162 4.20 2.36 -4.29
CA ALA A 162 3.15 3.12 -4.97
C ALA A 162 1.86 3.22 -4.15
N TRP A 163 1.47 2.13 -3.47
CA TRP A 163 0.32 2.10 -2.54
C TRP A 163 0.52 3.04 -1.34
N LEU A 164 1.73 3.03 -0.75
CA LEU A 164 2.03 3.87 0.40
C LEU A 164 1.92 5.37 0.08
N THR A 165 2.15 5.78 -1.17
CA THR A 165 1.96 7.19 -1.57
C THR A 165 0.50 7.65 -1.47
N LEU A 166 -0.50 6.78 -1.57
CA LEU A 166 -1.91 7.18 -1.43
C LEU A 166 -2.20 7.72 -0.03
N HIS A 167 -1.55 7.16 0.99
CA HIS A 167 -1.73 7.53 2.39
C HIS A 167 -1.19 8.92 2.67
N VAL A 168 0.03 9.21 2.18
CA VAL A 168 0.71 10.51 2.38
C VAL A 168 0.31 11.58 1.38
N ARG A 169 -0.60 11.26 0.45
CA ARG A 169 -1.25 12.23 -0.45
C ARG A 169 -2.71 12.49 -0.07
N GLY A 170 -3.28 11.81 0.93
CA GLY A 170 -4.71 11.95 1.27
C GLY A 170 -5.65 11.35 0.21
N GLY A 171 -5.18 10.34 -0.52
CA GLY A 171 -5.97 9.58 -1.50
C GLY A 171 -6.72 8.39 -0.89
N LEU A 172 -6.34 7.94 0.31
CA LEU A 172 -6.89 6.75 0.96
C LEU A 172 -7.14 7.02 2.45
N TYR A 173 -8.21 6.44 3.00
CA TYR A 173 -8.60 6.56 4.42
C TYR A 173 -9.00 5.22 5.01
N GLU A 174 -8.43 4.83 6.15
CA GLU A 174 -8.89 3.68 6.93
C GLU A 174 -10.10 4.07 7.78
N LEU A 175 -11.26 3.49 7.47
CA LEU A 175 -12.53 3.74 8.17
C LEU A 175 -13.07 2.39 8.64
N GLY A 176 -12.92 2.09 9.92
CA GLY A 176 -13.24 0.78 10.47
C GLY A 176 -12.40 -0.35 9.84
N ARG A 177 -13.08 -1.34 9.23
CA ARG A 177 -12.44 -2.57 8.71
C ARG A 177 -11.82 -2.41 7.32
N LEU A 178 -12.24 -1.44 6.53
CA LEU A 178 -11.77 -1.26 5.14
C LEU A 178 -10.98 0.03 5.00
N GLN A 179 -10.12 0.05 4.00
CA GLN A 179 -9.51 1.29 3.52
C GLN A 179 -10.31 1.77 2.30
N HIS A 180 -10.68 3.03 2.31
CA HIS A 180 -11.51 3.70 1.31
C HIS A 180 -10.65 4.65 0.48
N HIS A 181 -10.60 4.38 -0.80
CA HIS A 181 -9.74 5.03 -1.79
C HIS A 181 -10.60 6.00 -2.62
N ARG A 182 -10.20 7.26 -2.64
CA ARG A 182 -10.77 8.28 -3.55
C ARG A 182 -10.57 7.84 -5.00
N GLY A 183 -11.52 8.19 -5.86
CA GLY A 183 -11.50 7.79 -7.26
C GLY A 183 -12.56 8.51 -8.07
N ASP A 184 -12.56 8.28 -9.38
CA ASP A 184 -13.50 8.93 -10.28
C ASP A 184 -14.89 8.28 -10.21
N GLY A 185 -15.80 8.90 -9.47
CA GLY A 185 -17.20 8.48 -9.36
C GLY A 185 -17.44 7.25 -8.46
N THR A 186 -16.38 6.55 -8.03
CA THR A 186 -16.47 5.41 -7.10
C THR A 186 -15.47 5.51 -5.97
N ILE A 187 -15.85 4.98 -4.80
CA ILE A 187 -14.95 4.78 -3.67
C ILE A 187 -14.35 3.38 -3.76
N GLY A 188 -13.05 3.28 -4.00
CA GLY A 188 -12.34 2.00 -4.03
C GLY A 188 -12.21 1.40 -2.63
N LEU A 189 -12.46 0.10 -2.49
CA LEU A 189 -12.37 -0.64 -1.24
C LEU A 189 -11.14 -1.54 -1.24
N HIS A 190 -10.32 -1.40 -0.21
CA HIS A 190 -9.15 -2.23 0.04
C HIS A 190 -9.23 -2.89 1.42
N ILE A 191 -8.63 -4.08 1.52
CA ILE A 191 -8.80 -4.97 2.67
C ILE A 191 -7.45 -5.13 3.38
N PRO A 192 -7.19 -4.39 4.47
CA PRO A 192 -5.97 -4.59 5.24
C PRO A 192 -5.99 -5.94 5.97
N ASP A 193 -4.79 -6.48 6.23
CA ASP A 193 -4.59 -7.73 7.00
C ASP A 193 -4.74 -7.49 8.51
N ALA A 194 -5.96 -7.11 8.93
CA ALA A 194 -6.26 -6.62 10.28
C ALA A 194 -7.38 -7.41 11.01
N GLY A 195 -7.86 -8.51 10.44
CA GLY A 195 -8.90 -9.36 11.06
C GLY A 195 -9.91 -9.95 10.08
N PRO A 196 -10.97 -10.62 10.56
CA PRO A 196 -12.00 -11.19 9.70
C PRO A 196 -12.84 -10.11 8.98
N LEU A 197 -13.43 -10.48 7.84
CA LEU A 197 -14.41 -9.66 7.10
C LEU A 197 -15.84 -9.92 7.61
N THR A 198 -16.08 -9.77 8.91
CA THR A 198 -17.42 -10.04 9.45
C THR A 198 -18.45 -9.10 8.82
N PRO A 199 -19.69 -9.54 8.58
CA PRO A 199 -20.72 -8.71 7.97
C PRO A 199 -20.94 -7.38 8.70
N GLU A 200 -20.83 -7.39 10.03
CA GLU A 200 -21.02 -6.22 10.89
C GLU A 200 -19.87 -5.22 10.70
N ALA A 201 -18.62 -5.69 10.70
CA ALA A 201 -17.45 -4.84 10.54
C ALA A 201 -17.38 -4.23 9.13
N ILE A 202 -17.77 -5.00 8.10
CA ILE A 202 -17.88 -4.50 6.73
C ILE A 202 -18.99 -3.45 6.63
N SER A 203 -20.16 -3.71 7.20
CA SER A 203 -21.28 -2.76 7.10
C SER A 203 -20.98 -1.44 7.83
N ALA A 204 -20.41 -1.51 9.04
CA ALA A 204 -19.97 -0.34 9.78
C ALA A 204 -18.92 0.49 9.01
N SER A 205 -17.93 -0.18 8.43
CA SER A 205 -16.90 0.44 7.59
C SER A 205 -17.50 1.18 6.38
N LEU A 206 -18.45 0.55 5.68
CA LEU A 206 -19.13 1.18 4.54
C LEU A 206 -20.00 2.37 4.98
N ASP A 207 -20.68 2.28 6.12
CA ASP A 207 -21.46 3.38 6.68
C ASP A 207 -20.59 4.58 7.08
N GLU A 208 -19.40 4.33 7.64
CA GLU A 208 -18.41 5.37 7.85
C GLU A 208 -17.99 6.01 6.51
N GLY A 209 -17.70 5.21 5.48
CA GLY A 209 -17.41 5.70 4.14
C GLY A 209 -18.51 6.62 3.58
N ARG A 210 -19.78 6.20 3.68
CA ARG A 210 -20.96 6.99 3.23
C ARG A 210 -21.03 8.35 3.90
N ALA A 211 -20.71 8.43 5.18
CA ALA A 211 -20.76 9.68 5.94
C ALA A 211 -19.49 10.54 5.74
N PHE A 212 -18.35 9.89 5.55
CA PHE A 212 -17.03 10.53 5.53
C PHE A 212 -16.82 11.37 4.28
N PHE A 213 -16.99 10.80 3.08
CA PHE A 213 -16.64 11.50 1.84
C PHE A 213 -17.45 12.78 1.60
N PRO A 214 -18.80 12.79 1.72
CA PRO A 214 -19.57 14.02 1.53
C PRO A 214 -19.24 15.12 2.54
N ARG A 215 -18.74 14.75 3.74
CA ARG A 215 -18.37 15.70 4.80
C ARG A 215 -17.00 16.32 4.57
N HIS A 216 -16.03 15.51 4.16
CA HIS A 216 -14.62 15.92 4.09
C HIS A 216 -14.16 16.27 2.67
N PHE A 217 -14.86 15.78 1.65
CA PHE A 217 -14.61 16.01 0.23
C PHE A 217 -15.92 16.39 -0.49
N PRO A 218 -16.57 17.51 -0.09
CA PRO A 218 -17.91 17.87 -0.59
C PRO A 218 -17.96 18.17 -2.10
N ASP A 219 -16.81 18.49 -2.71
CA ASP A 219 -16.68 18.75 -4.14
C ASP A 219 -16.55 17.46 -4.99
N GLU A 220 -16.43 16.30 -4.34
CA GLU A 220 -16.35 15.00 -4.98
C GLU A 220 -17.70 14.29 -4.94
N THR A 221 -18.08 13.66 -6.05
CA THR A 221 -19.33 12.89 -6.14
C THR A 221 -19.03 11.42 -6.35
N TYR A 222 -19.61 10.60 -5.48
CA TYR A 222 -19.47 9.15 -5.51
C TYR A 222 -20.83 8.50 -5.62
N THR A 223 -20.98 7.52 -6.52
CA THR A 223 -22.25 6.82 -6.75
C THR A 223 -22.19 5.34 -6.37
N ALA A 224 -20.98 4.78 -6.26
CA ALA A 224 -20.77 3.37 -5.96
C ALA A 224 -19.49 3.14 -5.17
N PHE A 225 -19.46 2.03 -4.44
CA PHE A 225 -18.23 1.40 -4.00
C PHE A 225 -17.71 0.47 -5.09
N SER A 226 -16.39 0.41 -5.24
CA SER A 226 -15.72 -0.52 -6.16
C SER A 226 -14.67 -1.34 -5.42
N CYS A 227 -14.41 -2.56 -5.87
CA CYS A 227 -13.32 -3.38 -5.34
C CYS A 227 -12.76 -4.23 -6.47
N GLY A 228 -11.44 -4.37 -6.47
CA GLY A 228 -10.71 -5.25 -7.37
C GLY A 228 -9.84 -6.19 -6.54
N SER A 229 -10.11 -7.49 -6.60
CA SER A 229 -9.42 -8.46 -5.75
C SER A 229 -9.59 -9.89 -6.24
N TRP A 230 -8.60 -10.75 -5.97
CA TRP A 230 -8.76 -12.20 -6.02
C TRP A 230 -9.88 -12.71 -5.10
N LEU A 231 -10.20 -11.98 -4.02
CA LEU A 231 -11.31 -12.30 -3.13
C LEU A 231 -12.68 -12.20 -3.83
N LEU A 232 -12.76 -11.58 -5.00
CA LEU A 232 -13.98 -11.48 -5.80
C LEU A 232 -14.12 -12.61 -6.84
N ASP A 233 -13.20 -13.57 -6.87
CA ASP A 233 -13.29 -14.73 -7.77
C ASP A 233 -14.50 -15.63 -7.41
N PRO A 234 -15.49 -15.80 -8.32
CA PRO A 234 -16.61 -16.72 -8.11
C PRO A 234 -16.19 -18.19 -7.91
N GLN A 235 -15.01 -18.59 -8.41
CA GLN A 235 -14.48 -19.95 -8.25
C GLN A 235 -14.29 -20.33 -6.78
N LEU A 236 -14.14 -19.34 -5.88
CA LEU A 236 -14.06 -19.57 -4.44
C LEU A 236 -15.34 -20.24 -3.88
N ARG A 237 -16.49 -20.08 -4.53
CA ARG A 237 -17.78 -20.69 -4.12
C ARG A 237 -17.81 -22.20 -4.28
N GLU A 238 -16.93 -22.76 -5.12
CA GLU A 238 -16.80 -24.21 -5.25
C GLU A 238 -16.17 -24.85 -4.01
N TYR A 239 -15.48 -24.06 -3.18
CA TYR A 239 -14.69 -24.55 -2.05
C TYR A 239 -15.12 -24.00 -0.70
N LEU A 240 -15.59 -22.76 -0.65
CA LEU A 240 -15.94 -22.08 0.60
C LEU A 240 -17.42 -22.28 0.95
N PRO A 241 -17.75 -22.46 2.25
CA PRO A 241 -19.13 -22.42 2.72
C PRO A 241 -19.84 -21.11 2.34
N ALA A 242 -21.13 -21.22 2.03
CA ALA A 242 -21.97 -20.07 1.66
C ALA A 242 -22.06 -19.01 2.76
N ASP A 243 -21.88 -19.39 4.03
CA ASP A 243 -21.88 -18.50 5.18
C ASP A 243 -20.49 -17.93 5.52
N SER A 244 -19.44 -18.27 4.75
CA SER A 244 -18.12 -17.70 4.95
C SER A 244 -18.10 -16.19 4.68
N ASN A 245 -17.29 -15.47 5.45
CA ASN A 245 -17.17 -14.02 5.35
C ASN A 245 -16.75 -13.54 3.95
N ILE A 246 -15.90 -14.32 3.25
CA ILE A 246 -15.48 -13.99 1.87
C ILE A 246 -16.68 -14.06 0.92
N ILE A 247 -17.48 -15.13 0.96
CA ILE A 247 -18.65 -15.26 0.09
C ILE A 247 -19.69 -14.17 0.39
N ARG A 248 -19.96 -13.89 1.67
CA ARG A 248 -20.84 -12.77 2.05
C ARG A 248 -20.33 -11.42 1.59
N PHE A 249 -19.01 -11.21 1.60
CA PHE A 249 -18.40 -10.00 1.06
C PHE A 249 -18.60 -9.92 -0.46
N GLN A 250 -18.35 -11.03 -1.19
CA GLN A 250 -18.59 -11.12 -2.64
C GLN A 250 -20.05 -10.82 -3.02
N ASP A 251 -21.02 -11.32 -2.25
CA ASP A 251 -22.47 -11.17 -2.55
C ASP A 251 -22.94 -9.71 -2.60
N ARG A 252 -22.13 -8.76 -2.10
CA ARG A 252 -22.43 -7.33 -2.20
C ARG A 252 -22.20 -6.77 -3.60
N PHE A 253 -21.34 -7.38 -4.40
CA PHE A 253 -20.85 -6.82 -5.64
C PHE A 253 -21.61 -7.36 -6.86
N THR A 254 -21.93 -6.45 -7.78
CA THR A 254 -22.12 -6.83 -9.18
C THR A 254 -20.75 -6.91 -9.83
N LEU A 255 -20.36 -8.08 -10.31
CA LEU A 255 -19.07 -8.27 -10.96
C LEU A 255 -19.11 -7.77 -12.40
N ASP A 256 -18.02 -7.13 -12.81
CA ASP A 256 -17.79 -6.76 -14.19
C ASP A 256 -17.58 -8.03 -15.05
N ALA A 257 -17.71 -7.86 -16.37
CA ALA A 257 -17.31 -8.89 -17.31
C ALA A 257 -15.85 -9.28 -17.05
N TYR A 258 -15.56 -10.58 -17.08
CA TYR A 258 -14.21 -11.03 -16.84
C TYR A 258 -13.32 -10.64 -18.03
N GLU A 259 -12.30 -9.86 -17.72
CA GLU A 259 -11.18 -9.55 -18.60
C GLU A 259 -9.91 -9.93 -17.84
N GLU A 260 -9.02 -10.67 -18.50
CA GLU A 260 -7.73 -11.02 -17.90
C GLU A 260 -6.91 -9.73 -17.72
N PRO A 261 -6.57 -9.36 -16.48
CA PRO A 261 -5.89 -8.09 -16.23
C PRO A 261 -4.45 -8.13 -16.72
N GLU A 262 -4.02 -7.08 -17.40
CA GLU A 262 -2.62 -6.93 -17.79
C GLU A 262 -1.75 -6.65 -16.55
N GLY A 263 -0.69 -7.44 -16.36
CA GLY A 263 0.28 -7.25 -15.29
C GLY A 263 -0.15 -7.72 -13.89
N VAL A 264 -1.34 -8.31 -13.73
CA VAL A 264 -1.80 -8.89 -12.46
C VAL A 264 -1.91 -10.41 -12.58
N ASP A 265 -1.10 -11.12 -11.80
CA ASP A 265 -1.18 -12.57 -11.67
C ASP A 265 -1.92 -12.93 -10.37
N ALA A 266 -3.17 -13.38 -10.52
CA ALA A 266 -4.03 -13.72 -9.40
C ALA A 266 -3.50 -14.92 -8.59
N ASP A 267 -2.79 -15.87 -9.19
CA ASP A 267 -2.19 -16.98 -8.45
C ASP A 267 -1.08 -16.47 -7.53
N LEU A 268 -0.27 -15.52 -8.01
CA LEU A 268 0.74 -14.86 -7.18
C LEU A 268 0.09 -14.02 -6.07
N GLU A 269 -1.01 -13.32 -6.33
CA GLU A 269 -1.72 -12.56 -5.30
C GLU A 269 -2.26 -13.47 -4.20
N VAL A 270 -2.99 -14.52 -4.57
CA VAL A 270 -3.54 -15.49 -3.61
C VAL A 270 -2.41 -16.09 -2.76
N ARG A 271 -1.28 -16.44 -3.38
CA ARG A 271 -0.11 -16.96 -2.64
C ARG A 271 0.50 -15.93 -1.71
N ARG A 272 0.63 -14.69 -2.16
CA ARG A 272 1.12 -13.56 -1.35
C ARG A 272 0.22 -13.28 -0.16
N PHE A 273 -1.09 -13.24 -0.34
CA PHE A 273 -2.03 -12.84 0.71
C PHE A 273 -2.35 -13.97 1.68
N VAL A 274 -2.50 -15.21 1.23
CA VAL A 274 -2.90 -16.33 2.09
C VAL A 274 -1.73 -17.05 2.74
N PHE A 275 -0.60 -17.17 2.02
CA PHE A 275 0.54 -17.95 2.51
C PHE A 275 1.76 -17.12 2.87
N ARG A 276 1.81 -15.85 2.44
CA ARG A 276 2.97 -14.96 2.66
C ARG A 276 4.27 -15.60 2.12
N THR A 277 4.19 -16.23 0.96
CA THR A 277 5.34 -16.82 0.26
C THR A 277 5.03 -16.98 -1.23
N LEU A 278 6.04 -16.73 -2.08
CA LEU A 278 5.95 -16.94 -3.53
C LEU A 278 6.85 -18.08 -4.03
N THR A 279 7.76 -18.55 -3.18
CA THR A 279 8.79 -19.55 -3.56
C THR A 279 8.53 -20.92 -2.96
N THR A 280 7.70 -21.02 -1.92
CA THR A 280 7.36 -22.31 -1.31
C THR A 280 6.58 -23.18 -2.31
N PRO A 281 7.05 -24.40 -2.62
CA PRO A 281 6.35 -25.33 -3.50
C PRO A 281 4.93 -25.64 -3.01
N LEU A 282 3.99 -25.84 -3.94
CA LEU A 282 2.56 -26.05 -3.63
C LEU A 282 2.31 -27.21 -2.65
N ASP A 283 3.12 -28.26 -2.71
CA ASP A 283 3.01 -29.43 -1.84
C ASP A 283 3.53 -29.24 -0.42
N ARG A 284 4.17 -28.10 -0.15
CA ARG A 284 4.68 -27.71 1.17
C ARG A 284 3.92 -26.54 1.78
N LEU A 285 2.92 -26.00 1.10
CA LEU A 285 2.08 -24.94 1.65
C LEU A 285 1.21 -25.49 2.80
N PRO A 286 0.96 -24.70 3.85
CA PRO A 286 0.08 -25.11 4.95
C PRO A 286 -1.34 -25.36 4.44
N ARG A 287 -2.08 -26.23 5.12
CA ARG A 287 -3.43 -26.68 4.72
C ARG A 287 -4.40 -26.72 5.90
N ASP A 288 -4.17 -25.86 6.88
CA ASP A 288 -4.85 -25.87 8.17
C ASP A 288 -6.28 -25.32 8.06
N THR A 289 -6.48 -24.31 7.20
CA THR A 289 -7.79 -23.69 6.96
C THR A 289 -8.47 -24.19 5.68
N VAL A 290 -9.78 -23.99 5.59
CA VAL A 290 -10.56 -24.33 4.38
C VAL A 290 -10.03 -23.55 3.17
N LEU A 291 -9.75 -22.26 3.33
CA LEU A 291 -9.21 -21.41 2.28
C LEU A 291 -7.84 -21.90 1.77
N GLN A 292 -6.94 -22.26 2.68
CA GLN A 292 -5.63 -22.81 2.30
C GLN A 292 -5.76 -24.10 1.51
N ARG A 293 -6.65 -25.01 1.92
CA ARG A 293 -6.93 -26.25 1.17
C ARG A 293 -7.50 -25.97 -0.21
N ALA A 294 -8.50 -25.07 -0.29
CA ALA A 294 -9.13 -24.65 -1.53
C ALA A 294 -8.10 -24.19 -2.57
N ILE A 295 -7.20 -23.28 -2.16
CA ILE A 295 -6.18 -22.71 -3.04
C ILE A 295 -5.22 -23.77 -3.56
N VAL A 296 -4.70 -24.62 -2.67
CA VAL A 296 -3.75 -25.65 -3.06
C VAL A 296 -4.40 -26.69 -3.96
N ASP A 297 -5.65 -27.09 -3.70
CA ASP A 297 -6.37 -28.07 -4.50
C ASP A 297 -6.72 -27.53 -5.89
N HIS A 298 -7.15 -26.27 -5.97
CA HIS A 298 -7.43 -25.60 -7.22
C HIS A 298 -6.20 -25.55 -8.14
N LEU A 299 -5.07 -25.08 -7.61
CA LEU A 299 -3.81 -24.98 -8.37
C LEU A 299 -3.27 -26.36 -8.77
N ARG A 300 -3.37 -27.36 -7.88
CA ARG A 300 -2.97 -28.75 -8.20
C ARG A 300 -3.83 -29.41 -9.28
N SER A 301 -5.06 -28.96 -9.45
CA SER A 301 -5.94 -29.43 -10.53
C SER A 301 -5.61 -28.82 -11.89
N GLY A 302 -4.60 -27.94 -11.97
CA GLY A 302 -4.23 -27.23 -13.20
C GLY A 302 -5.15 -26.05 -13.52
N ARG A 303 -5.96 -25.59 -12.55
CA ARG A 303 -6.80 -24.40 -12.67
C ARG A 303 -6.09 -23.19 -12.06
N HIS A 304 -6.51 -22.01 -12.48
CA HIS A 304 -5.94 -20.73 -12.06
C HIS A 304 -7.01 -19.86 -11.40
N TRP A 305 -6.61 -19.11 -10.38
CA TRP A 305 -7.45 -18.10 -9.76
C TRP A 305 -7.58 -16.88 -10.67
N GLN A 306 -8.64 -16.11 -10.46
CA GLN A 306 -8.93 -14.90 -11.22
C GLN A 306 -8.90 -13.69 -10.30
N TRP A 307 -8.36 -12.59 -10.81
CA TRP A 307 -8.58 -11.28 -10.21
C TRP A 307 -9.84 -10.69 -10.82
N ARG A 308 -10.77 -10.25 -9.97
CA ARG A 308 -12.08 -9.76 -10.41
C ARG A 308 -12.34 -8.37 -9.87
N ARG A 309 -13.04 -7.56 -10.68
CA ARG A 309 -13.58 -6.26 -10.29
C ARG A 309 -15.09 -6.34 -10.14
N GLY A 310 -15.60 -5.61 -9.17
CA GLY A 310 -17.04 -5.42 -9.02
C GLY A 310 -17.38 -4.09 -8.36
N THR A 311 -18.65 -3.71 -8.48
CA THR A 311 -19.19 -2.48 -7.92
C THR A 311 -20.54 -2.72 -7.25
N PHE A 312 -20.92 -1.84 -6.32
CA PHE A 312 -22.28 -1.74 -5.82
C PHE A 312 -22.61 -0.31 -5.38
N PRO A 313 -23.87 0.13 -5.45
CA PRO A 313 -24.25 1.50 -5.12
C PRO A 313 -23.93 1.89 -3.67
N ILE A 314 -23.60 3.17 -3.46
CA ILE A 314 -23.44 3.79 -2.14
C ILE A 314 -24.79 3.87 -1.44
#